data_AF-A0A2E9LKT0-F1
#
_entry.id   AF-A0A2E9LKT0-F1
#
_cell.length_a   1.000
_cell.length_b   1.000
_cell.length_c   1.000
_cell.angle_alpha   90.00
_cell.angle_beta   90.00
_cell.angle_gamma   90.00
#
_symmetry.space_group_name_H-M   'P 1'
#
loop_
_entity.id
_entity.type
_entity.pdbx_description
1 polymer ?
#
loop_
_entity_poly.entity_id
_entity_poly.type
_entity_poly.pdbx_seq_one_letter_code
_entity_poly.pdbx_strand_id
1 'polypeptide(L)'
;MGETEEAIKDYSECIRINPESSNAHNNRGLIYGRLEKFESALGDLDEAIRLFPEYSAAFNNRGVTRYNSGDLEGVIKDYGKAILIDPEDPEIYHNRGVAYRSLGNSAMAENDFSRAAKLGLDTERIRDGKSYESETE
;
A
#
# COMPACT_ATOMS: atom_id res chain seq x y z
N MET A 1 8.25 -1.57 18.17
CA MET A 1 7.30 -2.49 18.86
C MET A 1 6.28 -1.63 19.60
N GLY A 2 6.61 -0.97 20.72
CA GLY A 2 5.61 -0.22 21.52
C GLY A 2 4.69 0.76 20.77
N GLU A 3 5.22 1.60 19.88
CA GLU A 3 4.41 2.58 19.11
C GLU A 3 3.43 1.90 18.13
N THR A 4 3.77 0.71 17.67
CA THR A 4 2.98 -0.04 16.70
C THR A 4 1.78 -0.73 17.37
N GLU A 5 1.96 -1.22 18.59
CA GLU A 5 0.86 -1.80 19.37
C GLU A 5 -0.15 -0.75 19.84
N GLU A 6 0.32 0.44 20.23
CA GLU A 6 -0.56 1.55 20.63
C GLU A 6 -1.41 2.05 19.45
N ALA A 7 -0.79 2.25 18.28
CA ALA A 7 -1.52 2.64 17.07
C ALA A 7 -2.60 1.61 16.67
N ILE A 8 -2.33 0.30 16.79
CA ILE A 8 -3.35 -0.74 16.56
C ILE A 8 -4.54 -0.58 17.51
N LYS A 9 -4.28 -0.29 18.79
CA LYS A 9 -5.32 -0.10 19.79
C LYS A 9 -6.18 1.12 19.45
N ASP A 10 -5.56 2.24 19.08
CA ASP A 10 -6.27 3.47 18.73
C ASP A 10 -7.15 3.29 17.48
N TYR A 11 -6.62 2.67 16.43
CA TYR A 11 -7.44 2.37 15.25
C TYR A 11 -8.55 1.34 15.54
N SER A 12 -8.29 0.39 16.43
CA SER A 12 -9.34 -0.55 16.86
C SER A 12 -10.47 0.14 17.62
N GLU A 13 -10.15 1.14 18.45
CA GLU A 13 -11.15 1.95 19.12
C GLU A 13 -11.91 2.84 18.11
N CYS A 14 -11.21 3.43 17.13
CA CYS A 14 -11.84 4.17 16.05
C CYS A 14 -12.84 3.30 15.28
N ILE A 15 -12.48 2.06 14.94
CA ILE A 15 -13.36 1.10 14.27
C ILE A 15 -14.53 0.67 15.17
N ARG A 16 -14.29 0.53 16.48
CA ARG A 16 -15.36 0.22 17.44
C ARG A 16 -16.41 1.33 17.51
N ILE A 17 -15.97 2.60 17.46
CA ILE A 17 -16.84 3.78 17.49
C ILE A 17 -17.51 4.01 16.12
N ASN A 18 -16.75 3.86 15.04
CA ASN A 18 -17.21 4.01 13.67
C ASN A 18 -16.71 2.85 12.79
N PRO A 19 -17.51 1.77 12.65
CA PRO A 19 -17.13 0.61 11.86
C PRO A 19 -16.96 0.88 10.37
N GLU A 20 -17.52 1.98 9.86
CA GLU A 20 -17.48 2.34 8.44
C GLU A 20 -16.29 3.25 8.07
N SER A 21 -15.36 3.46 9.02
CA SER A 21 -14.15 4.26 8.78
C SER A 21 -13.13 3.48 7.92
N SER A 22 -13.22 3.63 6.59
CA SER A 22 -12.25 3.03 5.65
C SER A 22 -10.80 3.42 5.96
N ASN A 23 -10.56 4.67 6.39
CA ASN A 23 -9.23 5.15 6.79
C ASN A 23 -8.69 4.40 8.01
N ALA A 24 -9.53 4.12 9.03
CA ALA A 24 -9.10 3.40 10.22
C ALA A 24 -8.74 1.95 9.91
N HIS A 25 -9.56 1.29 9.09
CA HIS A 25 -9.26 -0.04 8.56
C HIS A 25 -7.96 -0.03 7.75
N ASN A 26 -7.79 0.90 6.78
CA ASN A 26 -6.57 1.00 5.98
C ASN A 26 -5.30 1.18 6.84
N ASN A 27 -5.34 2.10 7.81
CA ASN A 27 -4.16 2.40 8.62
C ASN A 27 -3.82 1.25 9.57
N ARG A 28 -4.82 0.59 10.16
CA ARG A 28 -4.59 -0.62 10.98
C ARG A 28 -4.05 -1.77 10.14
N GLY A 29 -4.59 -1.95 8.93
CA GLY A 29 -4.11 -2.94 7.97
C GLY A 29 -2.65 -2.72 7.55
N LEU A 30 -2.28 -1.47 7.23
CA LEU A 30 -0.88 -1.09 6.95
C LEU A 30 0.05 -1.46 8.11
N ILE A 31 -0.37 -1.17 9.34
CA ILE A 31 0.40 -1.49 10.54
C ILE A 31 0.56 -3.01 10.71
N TYR A 32 -0.51 -3.79 10.54
CA TYR A 32 -0.42 -5.25 10.56
C TYR A 32 0.53 -5.78 9.49
N GLY A 33 0.53 -5.19 8.29
CA GLY A 33 1.44 -5.56 7.21
C GLY A 33 2.91 -5.32 7.58
N ARG A 34 3.22 -4.20 8.24
CA ARG A 34 4.57 -3.91 8.78
C ARG A 34 5.01 -4.87 9.90
N LEU A 35 4.06 -5.45 10.63
CA LEU A 35 4.29 -6.47 11.64
C LEU A 35 4.28 -7.90 11.08
N GLU A 36 4.22 -8.06 9.75
CA GLU A 36 4.11 -9.35 9.06
C GLU A 36 2.88 -10.18 9.48
N LYS A 37 1.85 -9.53 10.05
CA LYS A 37 0.55 -10.12 10.38
C LYS A 37 -0.35 -10.06 9.16
N PHE A 38 0.05 -10.75 8.10
CA PHE A 38 -0.53 -10.59 6.77
C PHE A 38 -2.03 -10.87 6.72
N GLU A 39 -2.53 -11.90 7.41
CA GLU A 39 -3.96 -12.21 7.43
C GLU A 39 -4.80 -11.06 8.03
N SER A 40 -4.36 -10.50 9.16
CA SER A 40 -5.03 -9.35 9.78
C SER A 40 -4.94 -8.11 8.90
N ALA A 41 -3.80 -7.90 8.25
CA ALA A 41 -3.61 -6.80 7.31
C ALA A 41 -4.55 -6.88 6.11
N LEU A 42 -4.65 -8.06 5.48
CA LEU A 42 -5.53 -8.30 4.34
C LEU A 42 -7.00 -8.11 4.71
N GLY A 43 -7.43 -8.63 5.87
CA GLY A 43 -8.82 -8.45 6.33
C GLY A 43 -9.21 -6.98 6.53
N ASP A 44 -8.34 -6.18 7.14
CA ASP A 44 -8.57 -4.75 7.32
C ASP A 44 -8.54 -3.99 5.98
N LEU A 45 -7.60 -4.32 5.09
CA LEU A 45 -7.49 -3.66 3.79
C LEU A 45 -8.66 -4.02 2.86
N ASP A 46 -9.16 -5.26 2.94
CA ASP A 46 -10.37 -5.70 2.24
C ASP A 46 -11.60 -4.92 2.72
N GLU A 47 -11.73 -4.71 4.03
CA GLU A 47 -12.83 -3.91 4.59
C GLU A 47 -12.73 -2.43 4.21
N ALA A 48 -11.52 -1.86 4.22
CA ALA A 48 -11.27 -0.49 3.74
C ALA A 48 -11.71 -0.31 2.27
N ILE A 49 -11.38 -1.27 1.40
CA ILE A 49 -11.76 -1.26 -0.02
C ILE A 49 -13.26 -1.50 -0.19
N ARG A 50 -13.87 -2.37 0.63
CA ARG A 50 -15.32 -2.62 0.60
C ARG A 50 -16.11 -1.34 0.94
N LEU A 51 -15.64 -0.60 1.94
CA LEU A 51 -16.24 0.65 2.39
C LEU A 51 -15.98 1.81 1.42
N PHE A 52 -14.78 1.87 0.83
CA PHE A 52 -14.42 2.88 -0.16
C PHE A 52 -13.71 2.25 -1.37
N PRO A 53 -14.46 1.88 -2.44
CA PRO A 53 -13.90 1.21 -3.61
C PRO A 53 -12.92 2.02 -4.45
N GLU A 54 -12.88 3.35 -4.28
CA GLU A 54 -11.95 4.26 -4.96
C GLU A 54 -10.76 4.62 -4.04
N TYR A 55 -10.46 3.80 -3.03
CA TYR A 55 -9.36 4.06 -2.11
C TYR A 55 -8.01 3.56 -2.66
N SER A 56 -7.37 4.38 -3.51
CA SER A 56 -6.09 4.02 -4.14
C SER A 56 -5.04 3.51 -3.13
N ALA A 57 -4.86 4.21 -2.02
CA ALA A 57 -3.90 3.83 -0.97
C ALA A 57 -4.19 2.44 -0.35
N ALA A 58 -5.46 2.06 -0.18
CA ALA A 58 -5.80 0.74 0.34
C ALA A 58 -5.45 -0.39 -0.64
N PHE A 59 -5.65 -0.17 -1.93
CA PHE A 59 -5.17 -1.11 -2.96
C PHE A 59 -3.64 -1.19 -2.99
N ASN A 60 -2.93 -0.06 -2.90
CA ASN A 60 -1.47 -0.05 -2.84
C ASN A 60 -0.96 -0.82 -1.60
N ASN A 61 -1.52 -0.54 -0.42
CA ASN A 61 -1.16 -1.23 0.83
C ASN A 61 -1.48 -2.73 0.79
N ARG A 62 -2.59 -3.13 0.16
CA ARG A 62 -2.94 -4.56 -0.02
C ARG A 62 -1.99 -5.23 -0.99
N GLY A 63 -1.59 -4.54 -2.07
CA GLY A 63 -0.54 -4.98 -2.97
C GLY A 63 0.80 -5.21 -2.25
N VAL A 64 1.24 -4.26 -1.41
CA VAL A 64 2.47 -4.42 -0.61
C VAL A 64 2.36 -5.62 0.34
N THR A 65 1.22 -5.77 1.01
CA THR A 65 0.96 -6.88 1.95
C THR A 65 1.02 -8.23 1.23
N ARG A 66 0.36 -8.35 0.06
CA ARG A 66 0.38 -9.57 -0.77
C ARG A 66 1.77 -9.88 -1.30
N TYR A 67 2.53 -8.86 -1.69
CA TYR A 67 3.91 -9.03 -2.14
C TYR A 67 4.77 -9.64 -1.03
N ASN A 68 4.64 -9.10 0.18
CA ASN A 68 5.38 -9.59 1.36
C ASN A 68 4.92 -10.98 1.80
N SER A 69 3.64 -11.33 1.60
CA SER A 69 3.12 -12.68 1.88
C SER A 69 3.39 -13.70 0.76
N GLY A 70 3.98 -13.28 -0.37
CA GLY A 70 4.32 -14.12 -1.52
C GLY A 70 3.20 -14.34 -2.55
N ASP A 71 2.05 -13.67 -2.43
CA ASP A 71 0.97 -13.70 -3.42
C ASP A 71 1.24 -12.72 -4.57
N LEU A 72 2.18 -13.08 -5.44
CA LEU A 72 2.61 -12.21 -6.54
C LEU A 72 1.54 -12.01 -7.62
N GLU A 73 0.58 -12.93 -7.78
CA GLU A 73 -0.51 -12.78 -8.76
C GLU A 73 -1.52 -11.72 -8.31
N GLY A 74 -1.89 -11.73 -7.02
CA GLY A 74 -2.81 -10.74 -6.46
C GLY A 74 -2.24 -9.32 -6.44
N VAL A 75 -0.91 -9.17 -6.40
CA VAL A 75 -0.20 -7.88 -6.37
C VAL A 75 -0.46 -7.06 -7.63
N ILE A 76 -0.33 -7.67 -8.81
CA ILE A 76 -0.47 -6.94 -10.09
C ILE A 76 -1.89 -6.41 -10.27
N LYS A 77 -2.89 -7.18 -9.82
CA LYS A 77 -4.29 -6.77 -9.85
C LYS A 77 -4.55 -5.55 -8.96
N ASP A 78 -4.00 -5.57 -7.74
CA ASP A 78 -4.20 -4.49 -6.78
C ASP A 78 -3.52 -3.20 -7.23
N TYR A 79 -2.25 -3.24 -7.64
CA TYR A 79 -1.58 -2.05 -8.17
C TYR A 79 -2.21 -1.57 -9.48
N GLY A 80 -2.70 -2.47 -10.33
CA GLY A 80 -3.48 -2.11 -11.51
C GLY A 80 -4.74 -1.32 -11.16
N LYS A 81 -5.45 -1.70 -10.10
CA LYS A 81 -6.61 -0.95 -9.59
C LYS A 81 -6.21 0.39 -8.99
N ALA A 82 -5.15 0.42 -8.19
CA ALA A 82 -4.65 1.67 -7.60
C ALA A 82 -4.24 2.68 -8.70
N ILE A 83 -3.54 2.26 -9.76
CA ILE A 83 -3.20 3.11 -10.92
C ILE A 83 -4.43 3.61 -11.69
N LEU A 84 -5.50 2.81 -11.78
CA LEU A 84 -6.73 3.26 -12.45
C LEU A 84 -7.43 4.37 -11.66
N ILE A 85 -7.29 4.36 -10.34
CA ILE A 85 -7.88 5.35 -9.43
C ILE A 85 -6.99 6.59 -9.35
N ASP A 86 -5.69 6.40 -9.15
CA ASP A 86 -4.69 7.45 -9.07
C ASP A 86 -3.53 7.20 -10.06
N PRO A 87 -3.65 7.69 -11.31
CA PRO A 87 -2.65 7.47 -12.36
C PRO A 87 -1.43 8.40 -12.26
N GLU A 88 -1.40 9.30 -11.28
CA GLU A 88 -0.32 10.26 -11.08
C GLU A 88 0.56 9.93 -9.87
N ASP A 89 0.17 8.98 -9.03
CA ASP A 89 1.00 8.48 -7.93
C ASP A 89 2.17 7.62 -8.48
N PRO A 90 3.42 8.12 -8.41
CA PRO A 90 4.58 7.39 -8.91
C PRO A 90 4.91 6.13 -8.11
N GLU A 91 4.53 6.05 -6.83
CA GLU A 91 4.89 4.93 -5.95
C GLU A 91 4.20 3.65 -6.36
N ILE A 92 2.95 3.74 -6.82
CA ILE A 92 2.18 2.57 -7.26
C ILE A 92 2.84 1.94 -8.49
N TYR A 93 3.31 2.77 -9.43
CA TYR A 93 4.07 2.29 -10.59
C TYR A 93 5.38 1.64 -10.14
N HIS A 94 6.15 2.27 -9.26
CA HIS A 94 7.38 1.68 -8.74
C HIS A 94 7.13 0.32 -8.07
N ASN A 95 6.12 0.24 -7.20
CA ASN A 95 5.79 -0.99 -6.48
C ASN A 95 5.34 -2.11 -7.45
N ARG A 96 4.56 -1.78 -8.48
CA ARG A 96 4.19 -2.73 -9.52
C ARG A 96 5.38 -3.15 -10.38
N GLY A 97 6.31 -2.24 -10.67
CA GLY A 97 7.56 -2.55 -11.34
C GLY A 97 8.43 -3.53 -10.55
N VAL A 98 8.52 -3.36 -9.23
CA VAL A 98 9.19 -4.32 -8.33
C VAL A 98 8.52 -5.69 -8.40
N ALA A 99 7.19 -5.74 -8.37
CA ALA A 99 6.44 -6.98 -8.47
C ALA A 99 6.65 -7.69 -9.82
N TYR A 100 6.61 -6.96 -10.94
CA TYR A 100 6.90 -7.51 -12.26
C TYR A 100 8.31 -8.06 -12.36
N ARG A 101 9.30 -7.38 -11.76
CA ARG A 101 10.69 -7.87 -11.74
C ARG A 101 10.80 -9.19 -10.97
N SER A 102 10.11 -9.31 -9.83
CA SER A 102 10.08 -10.56 -9.04
C SER A 102 9.37 -11.71 -9.78
N LEU A 103 8.43 -11.40 -10.67
CA LEU A 103 7.79 -12.35 -11.58
C LEU A 103 8.62 -12.66 -12.85
N GLY A 104 9.80 -12.06 -13.02
CA GLY A 104 10.64 -12.23 -14.21
C GLY A 104 10.19 -11.43 -15.45
N ASN A 105 9.20 -10.55 -15.31
CA ASN A 105 8.64 -9.73 -16.38
C ASN A 105 9.40 -8.39 -16.53
N SER A 106 10.68 -8.45 -16.91
CA SER A 106 11.57 -7.28 -16.97
C SER A 106 11.05 -6.13 -17.83
N ALA A 107 10.42 -6.42 -18.98
CA ALA A 107 9.89 -5.38 -19.87
C ALA A 107 8.76 -4.56 -19.23
N MET A 108 7.87 -5.21 -18.47
CA MET A 108 6.79 -4.53 -17.75
C MET A 108 7.35 -3.73 -16.58
N ALA A 109 8.35 -4.28 -15.88
CA ALA A 109 9.03 -3.58 -14.80
C ALA A 109 9.71 -2.28 -15.29
N GLU A 110 10.45 -2.35 -16.39
CA GLU A 110 11.09 -1.17 -17.00
C GLU A 110 10.09 -0.10 -17.42
N ASN A 111 8.93 -0.50 -17.95
CA ASN A 111 7.86 0.44 -18.31
C ASN A 111 7.34 1.19 -17.07
N ASP A 112 7.04 0.45 -16.01
CA ASP A 112 6.53 1.00 -14.75
C ASP A 112 7.56 1.89 -14.05
N PHE A 113 8.83 1.48 -13.98
CA PHE A 113 9.89 2.32 -13.43
C PHE A 113 10.09 3.60 -14.24
N SER A 114 10.02 3.51 -15.57
CA SER A 114 10.10 4.68 -16.46
C SER A 114 8.92 5.63 -16.23
N ARG A 115 7.72 5.09 -15.96
CA ARG A 115 6.53 5.89 -15.64
C ARG A 115 6.65 6.57 -14.29
N ALA A 116 7.10 5.85 -13.26
CA ALA A 116 7.36 6.41 -11.93
C ALA A 116 8.37 7.56 -11.98
N ALA A 117 9.49 7.38 -12.70
CA ALA A 117 10.50 8.41 -12.87
C ALA A 117 9.96 9.66 -13.59
N LYS A 118 9.12 9.48 -14.63
CA LYS A 118 8.48 10.60 -15.34
C LYS A 118 7.50 11.39 -14.47
N LEU A 119 6.86 10.71 -13.51
CA LEU A 119 5.96 11.32 -12.52
C LEU A 119 6.73 11.96 -11.35
N GLY A 120 8.07 11.93 -11.39
CA GLY A 120 8.91 12.62 -10.41
C GLY A 120 9.31 11.77 -9.21
N LEU A 121 9.24 10.43 -9.30
CA LEU A 121 9.77 9.58 -8.22
C LEU A 121 11.27 9.82 -8.05
N ASP A 122 11.63 10.45 -6.95
CA ASP A 122 13.02 10.56 -6.55
C ASP A 122 13.44 9.28 -5.81
N THR A 123 14.12 8.40 -6.54
CA THR A 123 14.59 7.12 -6.01
C THR A 123 15.71 7.27 -4.98
N GLU A 124 16.33 8.45 -4.85
CA GLU A 124 17.29 8.72 -3.78
C GLU A 124 16.59 8.84 -2.41
N ARG A 125 15.40 9.45 -2.34
CA ARG A 125 14.61 9.56 -1.08
C ARG A 125 14.14 8.20 -0.53
N ILE A 126 13.80 7.26 -1.41
CA ILE A 126 13.35 5.91 -1.00
C ILE A 126 14.49 5.12 -0.37
N ARG A 127 15.72 5.28 -0.88
CA ARG A 127 16.91 4.56 -0.39
C ARG A 127 17.27 4.92 1.06
N ASP A 128 16.96 6.14 1.49
CA ASP A 128 17.24 6.64 2.83
C ASP A 128 16.11 6.39 3.85
N GLY A 129 15.05 5.67 3.47
CA GLY A 129 14.01 5.21 4.41
C GLY A 129 13.11 6.32 4.99
N LYS A 130 13.17 7.55 4.47
CA LYS A 130 12.32 8.66 4.91
C LYS A 130 11.01 8.67 4.12
N SER A 131 10.08 7.79 4.50
CA SER A 131 8.67 7.94 4.10
C SER A 131 8.10 9.21 4.75
N TYR A 132 7.48 10.05 3.93
CA TYR A 132 6.77 11.31 4.24
C TYR A 132 6.45 11.56 5.72
N GLU A 133 7.24 12.42 6.36
CA GLU A 133 6.61 13.46 7.18
C GLU A 133 5.97 14.42 6.18
N SER A 134 4.64 14.39 6.10
CA SER A 134 3.90 15.49 5.49
C SER A 134 4.18 16.73 6.33
N GLU A 135 5.08 17.58 5.87
CA GLU A 135 5.10 18.98 6.29
C GLU A 135 3.80 19.62 5.79
N THR A 136 2.75 19.52 6.60
CA THR A 136 1.64 20.46 6.55
C THR A 136 1.96 21.59 7.51
N GLU A 137 2.21 22.77 6.94
CA GLU A 137 2.27 24.06 7.64
C GLU A 137 0.99 24.34 8.43
#